data_AF-A0A8J6C5X0-F1
#
_entry.id   AF-A0A8J6C5X0-F1
#
_cell.length_a   1.000
_cell.length_b   1.000
_cell.length_c   1.000
_cell.angle_alpha   90.00
_cell.angle_beta   90.00
_cell.angle_gamma   90.00
#
_symmetry.space_group_name_H-M   'P 1'
#
loop_
_entity.id
_entity.type
_entity.pdbx_description
1 polymer ?
#
loop_
_entity_poly.entity_id
_entity_poly.type
_entity_poly.pdbx_seq_one_letter_code
_entity_poly.pdbx_strand_id
1 'polypeptide(L)'
;MARFGGKRKRERPTPVQLDEARPARARAEGRAAVVSARTPAGERRPEASHGRAPAGGVQARGPPMRTVSGRMSANYGSPANDEWQTCAQTWASLAPAIERYRAARVWMPFYYDGACAAHLRALGFAHVVHEEGADFFERVCDAAFLDTVDVVIDNPPYSNRETKEKVMRALAACGKPFVLLLPISTLHVAFVRSVLDMSEVQAIVPRRVLVRKRDGPPLPFKYLIWFCYKARFERDLAFLDGGPDAGEGEEGNEEHECR
;
A
#
# COMPACT_ATOMS: atom_id res chain seq x y z
N MET A 1 -25.38 43.06 51.58
CA MET A 1 -24.37 42.65 52.58
C MET A 1 -24.08 41.17 52.38
N ALA A 2 -22.79 40.80 52.24
CA ALA A 2 -22.10 39.55 52.68
C ALA A 2 -22.86 38.20 52.69
N ARG A 3 -22.33 37.03 52.30
CA ARG A 3 -20.95 36.53 52.08
C ARG A 3 -21.04 35.10 51.48
N PHE A 4 -20.02 34.73 50.67
CA PHE A 4 -19.26 33.46 50.59
C PHE A 4 -19.89 32.14 51.10
N GLY A 5 -19.75 30.97 50.47
CA GLY A 5 -18.76 30.48 49.51
C GLY A 5 -18.48 29.00 49.84
N GLY A 6 -18.45 28.12 48.83
CA GLY A 6 -18.21 26.69 49.03
C GLY A 6 -17.91 25.97 47.72
N LYS A 7 -16.73 26.22 47.13
CA LYS A 7 -16.23 25.48 45.97
C LYS A 7 -15.67 24.13 46.45
N ARG A 8 -16.32 23.01 46.11
CA ARG A 8 -15.74 21.67 46.25
C ARG A 8 -14.77 21.41 45.11
N LYS A 9 -13.49 21.27 45.46
CA LYS A 9 -12.39 20.85 44.58
C LYS A 9 -12.63 19.37 44.23
N ARG A 10 -12.84 19.05 42.95
CA ARG A 10 -12.80 17.66 42.47
C ARG A 10 -11.34 17.23 42.38
N GLU A 11 -10.97 16.26 43.19
CA GLU A 11 -9.66 15.61 43.14
C GLU A 11 -9.53 14.79 41.86
N ARG A 12 -8.35 14.86 41.21
CA ARG A 12 -8.01 14.06 40.03
C ARG A 12 -7.64 12.65 40.50
N PRO A 13 -8.15 11.58 39.89
CA PRO A 13 -7.68 10.23 40.20
C PRO A 13 -6.22 10.06 39.75
N THR A 14 -5.44 9.45 40.64
CA THR A 14 -4.03 9.07 40.47
C THR A 14 -3.88 8.03 39.35
N PRO A 15 -2.74 8.02 38.62
CA PRO A 15 -2.49 7.02 37.59
C PRO A 15 -2.33 5.63 38.21
N VAL A 16 -3.11 4.66 37.72
CA VAL A 16 -2.95 3.24 38.02
C VAL A 16 -1.66 2.75 37.37
N GLN A 17 -0.72 2.27 38.20
CA GLN A 17 0.50 1.60 37.73
C GLN A 17 0.11 0.22 37.17
N LEU A 18 0.39 0.00 35.88
CA LEU A 18 0.25 -1.31 35.25
C LEU A 18 1.48 -2.15 35.59
N ASP A 19 1.24 -3.25 36.28
CA ASP A 19 2.23 -4.24 36.71
C ASP A 19 2.59 -5.14 35.51
N GLU A 20 3.86 -5.12 35.10
CA GLU A 20 4.38 -5.94 34.00
C GLU A 20 4.61 -7.39 34.47
N ALA A 21 3.58 -8.23 34.35
CA ALA A 21 3.73 -9.68 34.53
C ALA A 21 4.25 -10.35 33.25
N ARG A 22 5.56 -10.64 33.23
CA ARG A 22 6.25 -11.53 32.27
C ARG A 22 5.73 -12.97 32.36
N PRO A 23 5.41 -13.65 31.25
CA PRO A 23 5.36 -15.11 31.24
C PRO A 23 6.74 -15.74 31.01
N ALA A 24 7.05 -16.71 31.87
CA ALA A 24 8.28 -17.49 31.89
C ALA A 24 8.44 -18.38 30.64
N ARG A 25 9.64 -18.38 30.05
CA ARG A 25 10.05 -19.36 29.04
C ARG A 25 10.64 -20.59 29.72
N ALA A 26 9.99 -21.73 29.56
CA ALA A 26 10.54 -23.03 29.91
C ALA A 26 11.62 -23.45 28.90
N ARG A 27 12.76 -23.90 29.42
CA ARG A 27 13.86 -24.54 28.68
C ARG A 27 13.52 -26.00 28.40
N ALA A 28 13.86 -26.48 27.21
CA ALA A 28 14.15 -27.89 26.99
C ALA A 28 15.51 -27.99 26.28
N GLU A 29 16.46 -28.62 26.96
CA GLU A 29 17.80 -28.94 26.50
C GLU A 29 17.79 -30.30 25.80
N GLY A 30 18.58 -30.43 24.73
CA GLY A 30 18.82 -31.69 24.03
C GLY A 30 20.04 -31.56 23.12
N ARG A 31 21.22 -31.87 23.69
CA ARG A 31 22.52 -31.95 23.00
C ARG A 31 22.57 -33.16 22.06
N ALA A 32 23.17 -32.97 20.89
CA ALA A 32 24.04 -33.98 20.26
C ALA A 32 25.19 -33.25 19.53
N ALA A 33 26.38 -33.79 19.68
CA ALA A 33 27.67 -33.17 19.42
C ALA A 33 28.32 -33.68 18.12
N VAL A 34 29.10 -32.78 17.50
CA VAL A 34 30.41 -32.99 16.84
C VAL A 34 30.45 -33.90 15.60
N VAL A 35 30.92 -33.35 14.46
CA VAL A 35 32.26 -33.64 13.88
C VAL A 35 32.63 -32.50 12.90
N SER A 36 33.81 -31.92 13.16
CA SER A 36 34.50 -30.92 12.35
C SER A 36 35.57 -31.62 11.52
N ALA A 37 35.53 -31.50 10.20
CA ALA A 37 36.65 -31.86 9.33
C ALA A 37 37.26 -30.59 8.73
N ARG A 38 38.52 -30.33 9.10
CA ARG A 38 39.42 -29.35 8.46
C ARG A 38 40.09 -30.02 7.26
N THR A 39 40.38 -29.24 6.22
CA THR A 39 41.32 -29.62 5.15
C THR A 39 42.24 -28.41 4.86
N PRO A 40 43.54 -28.60 4.57
CA PRO A 40 44.56 -27.57 4.77
C PRO A 40 44.91 -26.78 3.49
N ALA A 41 45.77 -25.77 3.71
CA ALA A 41 46.31 -24.80 2.77
C ALA A 41 47.46 -25.32 1.88
N GLY A 42 47.74 -24.55 0.81
CA GLY A 42 48.91 -24.66 -0.09
C GLY A 42 48.53 -25.27 -1.45
N GLU A 43 48.90 -24.76 -2.63
CA GLU A 43 50.11 -24.02 -3.01
C GLU A 43 49.96 -23.31 -4.38
N ARG A 44 50.68 -22.19 -4.52
CA ARG A 44 51.45 -21.69 -5.70
C ARG A 44 50.75 -21.42 -7.05
N ARG A 45 50.78 -20.13 -7.42
CA ARG A 45 50.84 -19.61 -8.82
C ARG A 45 52.17 -19.98 -9.50
N PRO A 46 52.20 -19.93 -10.84
CA PRO A 46 53.04 -18.90 -11.46
C PRO A 46 52.36 -18.10 -12.59
N GLU A 47 52.80 -16.85 -12.71
CA GLU A 47 52.78 -15.95 -13.87
C GLU A 47 53.55 -16.56 -15.07
N ALA A 48 53.54 -16.14 -16.33
CA ALA A 48 52.94 -15.08 -17.16
C ALA A 48 53.19 -15.49 -18.63
N SER A 49 52.48 -14.90 -19.60
CA SER A 49 53.08 -14.14 -20.72
C SER A 49 52.18 -14.05 -21.97
N HIS A 50 52.06 -12.79 -22.40
CA HIS A 50 51.93 -12.21 -23.74
C HIS A 50 51.25 -12.98 -24.89
N GLY A 51 50.13 -12.41 -25.37
CA GLY A 51 49.61 -12.60 -26.72
C GLY A 51 48.71 -11.44 -27.13
N ARG A 52 49.17 -10.65 -28.10
CA ARG A 52 48.53 -9.43 -28.65
C ARG A 52 47.34 -9.80 -29.56
N ALA A 53 46.35 -8.91 -29.60
CA ALA A 53 45.07 -9.01 -30.32
C ALA A 53 45.16 -9.24 -31.85
N PRO A 54 44.00 -9.55 -32.49
CA PRO A 54 43.44 -8.52 -33.36
C PRO A 54 41.92 -8.29 -33.21
N ALA A 55 41.51 -7.21 -33.86
CA ALA A 55 40.25 -6.50 -33.79
C ALA A 55 39.03 -7.20 -34.43
N GLY A 56 37.85 -6.76 -33.99
CA GLY A 56 36.53 -7.08 -34.54
C GLY A 56 35.57 -7.36 -33.37
N GLY A 57 34.41 -6.73 -33.19
CA GLY A 57 33.63 -5.76 -33.92
C GLY A 57 32.27 -5.68 -33.20
N VAL A 58 31.64 -4.52 -33.24
CA VAL A 58 30.23 -4.24 -32.86
C VAL A 58 29.90 -4.24 -31.36
N GLN A 59 30.13 -3.07 -30.72
CA GLN A 59 29.34 -2.62 -29.57
C GLN A 59 28.02 -2.05 -30.10
N ALA A 60 26.90 -2.74 -29.89
CA ALA A 60 25.58 -2.10 -29.96
C ALA A 60 25.37 -1.29 -28.68
N ARG A 61 25.86 -0.05 -28.66
CA ARG A 61 25.51 0.93 -27.63
C ARG A 61 24.07 1.36 -27.89
N GLY A 62 23.16 0.96 -27.00
CA GLY A 62 21.82 1.55 -26.95
C GLY A 62 21.90 3.07 -26.79
N PRO A 63 20.85 3.81 -27.18
CA PRO A 63 20.86 5.26 -27.14
C PRO A 63 21.14 5.76 -25.71
N PRO A 64 21.91 6.86 -25.54
CA PRO A 64 22.23 7.38 -24.22
C PRO A 64 20.94 7.75 -23.49
N MET A 65 20.73 7.17 -22.30
CA MET A 65 19.66 7.61 -21.40
C MET A 65 19.88 9.09 -21.11
N ARG A 66 18.94 9.91 -21.58
CA ARG A 66 18.87 11.32 -21.24
C ARG A 66 18.65 11.41 -19.73
N THR A 67 19.66 11.88 -18.99
CA THR A 67 19.55 12.17 -17.57
C THR A 67 18.59 13.34 -17.37
N VAL A 68 17.30 13.03 -17.25
CA VAL A 68 16.35 13.99 -16.71
C VAL A 68 16.59 14.01 -15.20
N SER A 69 17.57 14.81 -14.75
CA SER A 69 17.63 15.24 -13.36
C SER A 69 16.48 16.21 -13.11
N GLY A 70 15.26 15.72 -13.22
CA GLY A 70 14.08 16.40 -12.75
C GLY A 70 14.14 16.37 -11.23
N ARG A 71 14.70 17.44 -10.64
CA ARG A 71 14.41 17.78 -9.24
C ARG A 71 12.90 17.63 -9.07
N MET A 72 12.47 16.78 -8.13
CA MET A 72 11.08 16.75 -7.71
C MET A 72 10.74 18.17 -7.29
N SER A 73 9.96 18.86 -8.12
CA SER A 73 9.56 20.24 -7.88
C SER A 73 8.73 20.25 -6.61
N ALA A 74 9.27 20.88 -5.58
CA ALA A 74 8.64 21.13 -4.30
C ALA A 74 7.55 22.22 -4.41
N ASN A 75 6.76 22.22 -5.49
CA ASN A 75 5.67 23.16 -5.73
C ASN A 75 4.34 22.42 -5.80
N TYR A 76 3.80 22.07 -4.63
CA TYR A 76 2.35 22.04 -4.40
C TYR A 76 2.08 22.49 -2.96
N GLY A 77 2.15 23.80 -2.74
CA GLY A 77 1.72 24.48 -1.51
C GLY A 77 0.19 24.58 -1.40
N SER A 78 -0.52 23.51 -1.71
CA SER A 78 -1.92 23.33 -1.31
C SER A 78 -1.95 22.38 -0.11
N PRO A 79 -2.82 22.57 0.89
CA PRO A 79 -3.04 21.54 1.89
C PRO A 79 -3.32 20.24 1.14
N ALA A 80 -2.52 19.21 1.40
CA ALA A 80 -2.68 17.93 0.73
C ALA A 80 -4.06 17.37 1.09
N ASN A 81 -5.00 17.50 0.15
CA ASN A 81 -6.38 17.06 0.31
C ASN A 81 -6.52 15.68 -0.34
N ASP A 82 -6.83 14.68 0.49
CA ASP A 82 -7.01 13.27 0.14
C ASP A 82 -8.42 12.96 -0.40
N GLU A 83 -9.25 13.98 -0.61
CA GLU A 83 -10.58 13.87 -1.21
C GLU A 83 -10.53 13.52 -2.70
N TRP A 84 -10.28 12.24 -2.99
CA TRP A 84 -10.23 11.67 -4.33
C TRP A 84 -11.08 10.42 -4.44
N GLN A 85 -11.91 10.38 -5.48
CA GLN A 85 -12.60 9.18 -5.90
C GLN A 85 -11.74 8.35 -6.83
N THR A 86 -11.62 7.05 -6.56
CA THR A 86 -11.08 6.08 -7.52
C THR A 86 -12.09 5.84 -8.65
N CYS A 87 -11.70 6.08 -9.90
CA CYS A 87 -12.58 5.95 -11.05
C CYS A 87 -12.92 4.48 -11.37
N ALA A 88 -14.08 4.26 -11.99
CA ALA A 88 -14.57 2.94 -12.40
C ALA A 88 -13.54 2.12 -13.18
N GLN A 89 -12.75 2.75 -14.08
CA GLN A 89 -11.72 2.06 -14.86
C GLN A 89 -10.62 1.46 -13.98
N THR A 90 -10.26 2.12 -12.88
CA THR A 90 -9.24 1.59 -11.94
C THR A 90 -9.80 0.44 -11.12
N TRP A 91 -11.08 0.49 -10.76
CA TRP A 91 -11.75 -0.67 -10.16
C TRP A 91 -11.85 -1.85 -11.14
N ALA A 92 -12.19 -1.57 -12.39
CA ALA A 92 -12.31 -2.59 -13.44
C ALA A 92 -10.98 -3.30 -13.72
N SER A 93 -9.86 -2.58 -13.70
CA SER A 93 -8.54 -3.20 -13.87
C SER A 93 -8.12 -4.05 -12.67
N LEU A 94 -8.51 -3.67 -11.45
CA LEU A 94 -8.26 -4.46 -10.25
C LEU A 94 -9.12 -5.74 -10.21
N ALA A 95 -10.37 -5.67 -10.65
CA ALA A 95 -11.39 -6.71 -10.43
C ALA A 95 -10.93 -8.15 -10.73
N PRO A 96 -10.24 -8.46 -11.84
CA PRO A 96 -9.75 -9.81 -12.10
C PRO A 96 -8.78 -10.34 -11.04
N ALA A 97 -7.95 -9.48 -10.45
CA ALA A 97 -6.99 -9.88 -9.43
C ALA A 97 -7.64 -10.14 -8.06
N ILE A 98 -8.80 -9.54 -7.81
CA ILE A 98 -9.57 -9.70 -6.56
C ILE A 98 -10.83 -10.55 -6.75
N GLU A 99 -10.91 -11.31 -7.84
CA GLU A 99 -12.06 -12.16 -8.22
C GLU A 99 -12.53 -13.09 -7.10
N ARG A 100 -11.59 -13.61 -6.31
CA ARG A 100 -11.88 -14.46 -5.14
C ARG A 100 -12.79 -13.80 -4.09
N TYR A 101 -12.85 -12.48 -4.07
CA TYR A 101 -13.67 -11.69 -3.14
C TYR A 101 -15.01 -11.27 -3.73
N ARG A 102 -15.36 -11.72 -4.95
CA ARG A 102 -16.62 -11.36 -5.63
C ARG A 102 -17.87 -11.65 -4.80
N ALA A 103 -17.89 -12.77 -4.09
CA ALA A 103 -18.98 -13.18 -3.20
C ALA A 103 -18.75 -12.81 -1.72
N ALA A 104 -17.63 -12.16 -1.40
CA ALA A 104 -17.26 -11.81 -0.03
C ALA A 104 -17.96 -10.51 0.41
N ARG A 105 -18.15 -10.33 1.72
CA ARG A 105 -18.56 -9.06 2.30
C ARG A 105 -17.38 -8.09 2.33
N VAL A 106 -17.30 -7.26 1.31
CA VAL A 106 -16.24 -6.24 1.13
C VAL A 106 -16.62 -4.98 1.88
N TRP A 107 -15.75 -4.53 2.79
CA TRP A 107 -15.89 -3.26 3.46
C TRP A 107 -15.03 -2.17 2.80
N MET A 108 -15.67 -1.04 2.47
CA MET A 108 -15.06 0.16 1.93
C MET A 108 -15.25 1.32 2.93
N PRO A 109 -14.37 1.49 3.92
CA PRO A 109 -14.57 2.49 4.99
C PRO A 109 -14.42 3.96 4.58
N PHE A 110 -13.83 4.29 3.44
CA PHE A 110 -13.47 5.66 3.08
C PHE A 110 -14.47 6.24 2.08
N TYR A 111 -15.55 6.83 2.61
CA TYR A 111 -16.77 7.16 1.86
C TYR A 111 -16.58 8.17 0.71
N TYR A 112 -15.91 9.29 0.97
CA TYR A 112 -15.82 10.45 0.07
C TYR A 112 -17.17 10.94 -0.48
N ASP A 113 -17.62 10.45 -1.63
CA ASP A 113 -18.90 10.77 -2.29
C ASP A 113 -19.79 9.53 -2.54
N GLY A 114 -19.38 8.35 -2.06
CA GLY A 114 -20.14 7.11 -2.13
C GLY A 114 -20.09 6.35 -3.46
N ALA A 115 -19.58 6.93 -4.54
CA ALA A 115 -19.74 6.32 -5.88
C ALA A 115 -18.86 5.06 -6.09
N CYS A 116 -17.78 4.88 -5.31
CA CYS A 116 -16.90 3.71 -5.38
C CYS A 116 -17.66 2.39 -5.16
N ALA A 117 -18.65 2.37 -4.26
CA ALA A 117 -19.45 1.17 -4.04
C ALA A 117 -20.29 0.79 -5.26
N ALA A 118 -20.81 1.76 -6.01
CA ALA A 118 -21.53 1.49 -7.25
C ALA A 118 -20.61 0.91 -8.32
N HIS A 119 -19.38 1.42 -8.43
CA HIS A 119 -18.37 0.88 -9.34
C HIS A 119 -18.06 -0.58 -9.06
N LEU A 120 -17.79 -0.93 -7.79
CA LEU A 120 -17.44 -2.30 -7.42
C LEU A 120 -18.64 -3.25 -7.55
N ARG A 121 -19.86 -2.81 -7.20
CA ARG A 121 -21.09 -3.59 -7.43
C ARG A 121 -21.37 -3.83 -8.91
N ALA A 122 -21.15 -2.85 -9.78
CA ALA A 122 -21.30 -3.01 -11.23
C ALA A 122 -20.31 -4.04 -11.80
N LEU A 123 -19.18 -4.25 -11.15
CA LEU A 123 -18.20 -5.29 -11.46
C LEU A 123 -18.58 -6.66 -10.86
N GLY A 124 -19.73 -6.79 -10.21
CA GLY A 124 -20.31 -8.03 -9.69
C GLY A 124 -19.95 -8.40 -8.26
N PHE A 125 -19.38 -7.47 -7.47
CA PHE A 125 -19.18 -7.66 -6.04
C PHE A 125 -20.50 -7.38 -5.30
N ALA A 126 -21.20 -8.44 -4.90
CA ALA A 126 -22.59 -8.33 -4.44
C ALA A 126 -22.73 -7.69 -3.04
N HIS A 127 -21.75 -7.88 -2.16
CA HIS A 127 -21.86 -7.56 -0.73
C HIS A 127 -20.92 -6.43 -0.30
N VAL A 128 -21.03 -5.28 -0.97
CA VAL A 128 -20.22 -4.09 -0.65
C VAL A 128 -20.87 -3.26 0.46
N VAL A 129 -20.15 -3.05 1.56
CA VAL A 129 -20.49 -2.16 2.69
C VAL A 129 -19.74 -0.84 2.53
N HIS A 130 -20.47 0.26 2.34
CA HIS A 130 -19.93 1.60 2.15
C HIS A 130 -20.94 2.61 2.68
N GLU A 131 -20.79 3.00 3.94
CA GLU A 131 -21.80 3.71 4.72
C GLU A 131 -21.40 5.18 4.85
N GLU A 132 -22.31 6.10 4.54
CA GLU A 132 -22.10 7.53 4.76
C GLU A 132 -22.08 7.85 6.26
N GLY A 133 -21.14 8.70 6.68
CA GLY A 133 -21.04 9.15 8.07
C GLY A 133 -20.50 8.11 9.06
N ALA A 134 -20.17 6.89 8.62
CA ALA A 134 -19.51 5.90 9.45
C ALA A 134 -18.05 6.32 9.74
N ASP A 135 -17.68 6.42 11.02
CA ASP A 135 -16.29 6.66 11.41
C ASP A 135 -15.49 5.35 11.34
N PHE A 136 -14.38 5.37 10.60
CA PHE A 136 -13.53 4.19 10.44
C PHE A 136 -12.96 3.68 11.78
N PHE A 137 -12.51 4.57 12.67
CA PHE A 137 -11.85 4.20 13.92
C PHE A 137 -12.83 3.67 14.96
N GLU A 138 -14.08 4.11 14.93
CA GLU A 138 -15.15 3.50 15.71
C GLU A 138 -15.54 2.14 15.13
N ARG A 139 -15.79 2.08 13.81
CA ARG A 139 -16.31 0.89 13.13
C ARG A 139 -15.32 -0.28 13.10
N VAL A 140 -14.01 0.00 13.01
CA VAL A 140 -12.95 -1.02 13.09
C VAL A 140 -12.78 -1.60 14.50
N CYS A 141 -13.37 -0.97 15.52
CA CYS A 141 -13.39 -1.49 16.90
C CYS A 141 -14.66 -2.31 17.21
N ASP A 142 -15.65 -2.29 16.32
CA ASP A 142 -16.90 -3.05 16.47
C ASP A 142 -16.69 -4.50 16.05
N ALA A 143 -16.46 -5.37 17.03
CA ALA A 143 -16.23 -6.79 16.81
C ALA A 143 -17.41 -7.49 16.12
N ALA A 144 -18.65 -7.14 16.49
CA ALA A 144 -19.84 -7.75 15.90
C ALA A 144 -19.97 -7.39 14.42
N PHE A 145 -19.65 -6.15 14.06
CA PHE A 145 -19.56 -5.75 12.66
C PHE A 145 -18.42 -6.46 11.93
N LEU A 146 -17.22 -6.43 12.50
CA LEU A 146 -16.05 -7.04 11.87
C LEU A 146 -16.22 -8.55 11.66
N ASP A 147 -16.94 -9.26 12.52
CA ASP A 147 -17.26 -10.68 12.33
C ASP A 147 -18.04 -10.93 11.04
N THR A 148 -18.76 -9.93 10.52
CA THR A 148 -19.44 -10.03 9.23
C THR A 148 -18.52 -9.76 8.04
N VAL A 149 -17.43 -9.01 8.22
CA VAL A 149 -16.56 -8.53 7.14
C VAL A 149 -15.53 -9.58 6.76
N ASP A 150 -15.39 -9.86 5.47
CA ASP A 150 -14.40 -10.80 4.96
C ASP A 150 -13.10 -10.12 4.56
N VAL A 151 -13.18 -8.92 3.97
CA VAL A 151 -12.03 -8.18 3.43
C VAL A 151 -12.30 -6.68 3.39
N VAL A 152 -11.26 -5.88 3.54
CA VAL A 152 -11.30 -4.42 3.31
C VAL A 152 -10.68 -4.10 1.96
N ILE A 153 -11.39 -3.41 1.07
CA ILE A 153 -10.86 -3.02 -0.25
C ILE A 153 -11.21 -1.58 -0.51
N ASP A 154 -10.23 -0.66 -0.54
CA ASP A 154 -10.55 0.77 -0.65
C ASP A 154 -9.38 1.68 -1.07
N ASN A 155 -9.65 2.98 -1.22
CA ASN A 155 -8.67 4.05 -1.42
C ASN A 155 -8.64 4.98 -0.19
N PRO A 156 -7.79 4.69 0.82
CA PRO A 156 -7.73 5.47 2.05
C PRO A 156 -7.07 6.86 1.84
N PRO A 157 -7.30 7.82 2.76
CA PRO A 157 -6.47 9.02 2.83
C PRO A 157 -5.03 8.65 3.23
N TYR A 158 -4.04 9.20 2.52
CA TYR A 158 -2.63 8.85 2.70
C TYR A 158 -1.65 10.03 2.71
N SER A 159 -2.12 11.27 2.50
CA SER A 159 -1.26 12.47 2.49
C SER A 159 -0.70 12.79 3.87
N ASN A 160 -1.48 12.58 4.92
CA ASN A 160 -0.99 12.70 6.29
C ASN A 160 -0.38 11.37 6.76
N ARG A 161 0.91 11.40 7.12
CA ARG A 161 1.65 10.23 7.62
C ARG A 161 1.00 9.62 8.87
N GLU A 162 0.59 10.44 9.83
CA GLU A 162 -0.03 9.97 11.09
C GLU A 162 -1.36 9.29 10.82
N THR A 163 -2.18 9.84 9.90
CA THR A 163 -3.47 9.24 9.53
C THR A 163 -3.25 7.89 8.86
N LYS A 164 -2.34 7.82 7.89
CA LYS A 164 -1.97 6.56 7.24
C LYS A 164 -1.48 5.50 8.25
N GLU A 165 -0.62 5.89 9.19
CA GLU A 165 -0.11 4.97 10.21
C GLU A 165 -1.24 4.48 11.15
N LYS A 166 -2.14 5.36 11.60
CA LYS A 166 -3.30 4.99 12.42
C LYS A 166 -4.22 4.01 11.69
N VAL A 167 -4.54 4.27 10.42
CA VAL A 167 -5.35 3.37 9.59
C VAL A 167 -4.68 1.99 9.49
N MET A 168 -3.39 1.95 9.14
CA MET A 168 -2.66 0.69 8.99
C MET A 168 -2.57 -0.10 10.30
N ARG A 169 -2.37 0.56 11.45
CA ARG A 169 -2.36 -0.10 12.77
C ARG A 169 -3.72 -0.67 13.13
N ALA A 170 -4.80 0.07 12.87
CA ALA A 170 -6.16 -0.39 13.14
C ALA A 170 -6.52 -1.61 12.27
N LEU A 171 -6.18 -1.58 10.98
CA LEU A 171 -6.38 -2.73 10.08
C LEU A 171 -5.51 -3.94 10.45
N ALA A 172 -4.26 -3.71 10.86
CA ALA A 172 -3.40 -4.78 11.35
C ALA A 172 -3.98 -5.45 12.60
N ALA A 173 -4.48 -4.65 13.54
CA ALA A 173 -5.06 -5.12 14.80
C ALA A 173 -6.39 -5.86 14.61
N CYS A 174 -7.23 -5.44 13.66
CA CYS A 174 -8.50 -6.13 13.39
C CYS A 174 -8.31 -7.50 12.71
N GLY A 175 -7.14 -7.74 12.12
CA GLY A 175 -6.74 -9.03 11.57
C GLY A 175 -7.40 -9.40 10.23
N LYS A 176 -8.28 -8.54 9.68
CA LYS A 176 -8.91 -8.76 8.37
C LYS A 176 -7.91 -8.56 7.23
N PRO A 177 -8.00 -9.34 6.15
CA PRO A 177 -7.22 -9.07 4.96
C PRO A 177 -7.64 -7.73 4.35
N PHE A 178 -6.70 -7.03 3.73
CA PHE A 178 -7.00 -5.77 3.07
C PHE A 178 -6.22 -5.54 1.78
N VAL A 179 -6.82 -4.75 0.89
CA VAL A 179 -6.28 -4.29 -0.40
C VAL A 179 -6.54 -2.78 -0.51
N LEU A 180 -5.49 -1.97 -0.38
CA LEU A 180 -5.60 -0.51 -0.31
C LEU A 180 -4.82 0.17 -1.43
N LEU A 181 -5.42 1.15 -2.08
CA LEU A 181 -4.71 1.99 -3.04
C LEU A 181 -3.80 2.99 -2.30
N LEU A 182 -2.48 2.80 -2.40
CA LEU A 182 -1.49 3.57 -1.63
C LEU A 182 -0.27 3.93 -2.50
N PRO A 183 0.51 4.97 -2.13
CA PRO A 183 1.80 5.22 -2.75
C PRO A 183 2.73 4.01 -2.63
N ILE A 184 3.42 3.67 -3.73
CA ILE A 184 4.39 2.55 -3.79
C ILE A 184 5.48 2.65 -2.72
N SER A 185 5.80 3.88 -2.28
CA SER A 185 6.76 4.10 -1.22
C SER A 185 6.34 3.48 0.11
N THR A 186 5.04 3.24 0.31
CA THR A 186 4.49 2.62 1.52
C THR A 186 5.11 1.24 1.80
N LEU A 187 5.50 0.49 0.76
CA LEU A 187 6.14 -0.83 0.91
C LEU A 187 7.44 -0.81 1.73
N HIS A 188 8.18 0.30 1.72
CA HIS A 188 9.48 0.40 2.39
C HIS A 188 9.47 1.28 3.65
N VAL A 189 8.30 1.80 4.05
CA VAL A 189 8.23 2.68 5.22
C VAL A 189 8.48 1.87 6.50
N ALA A 190 9.34 2.41 7.37
CA ALA A 190 9.76 1.73 8.60
C ALA A 190 8.59 1.30 9.51
N PHE A 191 7.52 2.10 9.63
CA PHE A 191 6.37 1.72 10.46
C PHE A 191 5.62 0.52 9.88
N VAL A 192 5.54 0.37 8.55
CA VAL A 192 4.84 -0.77 7.94
C VAL A 192 5.54 -2.07 8.35
N ARG A 193 6.88 -2.06 8.38
CA ARG A 193 7.70 -3.19 8.82
C ARG A 193 7.58 -3.52 10.32
N SER A 194 7.15 -2.56 11.15
CA SER A 194 6.93 -2.78 12.58
C SER A 194 5.48 -3.09 12.93
N VAL A 195 4.55 -2.86 12.01
CA VAL A 195 3.11 -3.06 12.21
C VAL A 195 2.62 -4.34 11.54
N LEU A 196 3.15 -4.66 10.36
CA LEU A 196 2.73 -5.79 9.56
C LEU A 196 3.78 -6.90 9.54
N ASP A 197 3.30 -8.13 9.46
CA ASP A 197 4.11 -9.25 9.04
C ASP A 197 4.44 -9.11 7.55
N MET A 198 5.71 -8.81 7.24
CA MET A 198 6.13 -8.59 5.86
C MET A 198 6.05 -9.84 4.99
N SER A 199 5.92 -11.05 5.55
CA SER A 199 5.70 -12.28 4.77
C SER A 199 4.27 -12.40 4.23
N GLU A 200 3.34 -11.60 4.76
CA GLU A 200 1.93 -11.56 4.35
C GLU A 200 1.61 -10.31 3.50
N VAL A 201 2.61 -9.48 3.22
CA VAL A 201 2.48 -8.28 2.38
C VAL A 201 2.65 -8.65 0.92
N GLN A 202 1.70 -8.21 0.09
CA GLN A 202 1.72 -8.39 -1.36
C GLN A 202 1.42 -7.04 -2.04
N ALA A 203 1.69 -6.93 -3.33
CA ALA A 203 1.43 -5.72 -4.10
C ALA A 203 0.93 -6.06 -5.51
N ILE A 204 -0.08 -5.31 -5.95
CA ILE A 204 -0.51 -5.32 -7.35
C ILE A 204 -0.18 -3.95 -7.94
N VAL A 205 0.62 -3.94 -8.99
CA VAL A 205 1.04 -2.74 -9.71
C VAL A 205 0.08 -2.52 -10.88
N PRO A 206 -0.81 -1.52 -10.80
CA PRO A 206 -1.70 -1.19 -11.90
C PRO A 206 -0.93 -0.56 -13.06
N ARG A 207 -1.34 -0.81 -14.30
CA ARG A 207 -0.81 -0.11 -15.48
C ARG A 207 -1.08 1.40 -15.42
N ARG A 208 -2.27 1.76 -14.97
CA ARG A 208 -2.77 3.13 -14.82
C ARG A 208 -3.75 3.21 -13.66
N VAL A 209 -3.69 4.33 -12.94
CA VAL A 209 -4.67 4.68 -11.90
C VAL A 209 -5.32 5.99 -12.30
N LEU A 210 -6.64 6.00 -12.33
CA LEU A 210 -7.46 7.17 -12.59
C LEU A 210 -8.23 7.52 -11.31
N VAL A 211 -8.08 8.76 -10.87
CA VAL A 211 -8.84 9.33 -9.76
C VAL A 211 -9.48 10.65 -10.21
N ARG A 212 -10.51 11.09 -9.51
CA ARG A 212 -11.13 12.39 -9.75
C ARG A 212 -11.51 13.08 -8.45
N LYS A 213 -11.57 14.40 -8.49
CA LYS A 213 -12.33 15.16 -7.49
C LYS A 213 -13.80 15.14 -7.84
N ARG A 214 -14.64 15.49 -6.87
CA ARG A 214 -16.09 15.72 -7.05
C ARG A 214 -16.29 16.66 -8.23
N ASP A 215 -17.12 16.22 -9.18
CA ASP A 215 -17.44 16.92 -10.43
C ASP A 215 -16.24 17.25 -11.35
N GLY A 216 -15.06 16.71 -11.06
CA GLY A 216 -13.85 16.91 -11.85
C GLY A 216 -13.61 15.80 -12.90
N PRO A 217 -12.77 16.07 -13.91
CA PRO A 217 -12.38 15.04 -14.87
C PRO A 217 -11.50 13.97 -14.20
N PRO A 218 -11.51 12.72 -14.71
CA PRO A 218 -10.53 11.71 -14.34
C PRO A 218 -9.10 12.17 -14.66
N LEU A 219 -8.19 12.03 -13.69
CA LEU A 219 -6.79 12.36 -13.81
C LEU A 219 -5.91 11.12 -13.53
N PRO A 220 -4.83 10.93 -14.30
CA PRO A 220 -3.88 9.87 -14.02
C PRO A 220 -3.08 10.19 -12.76
N PHE A 221 -3.07 9.26 -11.80
CA PHE A 221 -2.19 9.35 -10.63
C PHE A 221 -1.01 8.38 -10.81
N LYS A 222 0.19 8.87 -10.56
CA LYS A 222 1.44 8.08 -10.69
C LYS A 222 1.85 7.50 -9.35
N TYR A 223 2.59 6.38 -9.40
CA TYR A 223 3.23 5.77 -8.23
C TYR A 223 2.26 5.23 -7.16
N LEU A 224 1.03 4.90 -7.53
CA LEU A 224 0.10 4.16 -6.68
C LEU A 224 0.16 2.67 -6.99
N ILE A 225 -0.03 1.86 -5.96
CA ILE A 225 -0.16 0.40 -6.02
C ILE A 225 -1.38 0.00 -5.20
N TRP A 226 -1.91 -1.20 -5.45
CA TRP A 226 -2.76 -1.87 -4.49
C TRP A 226 -1.87 -2.60 -3.49
N PHE A 227 -1.71 -2.00 -2.32
CA PHE A 227 -1.02 -2.58 -1.18
C PHE A 227 -1.92 -3.64 -0.55
N CYS A 228 -1.43 -4.87 -0.42
CA CYS A 228 -2.23 -6.01 0.00
C CYS A 228 -1.62 -6.62 1.27
N TYR A 229 -2.45 -7.02 2.22
CA TYR A 229 -2.01 -7.71 3.44
C TYR A 229 -2.94 -8.89 3.76
N LYS A 230 -2.37 -10.07 3.99
CA LYS A 230 -3.10 -11.34 4.21
C LYS A 230 -4.10 -11.68 3.08
N ALA A 231 -3.94 -11.06 1.91
CA ALA A 231 -4.82 -11.27 0.77
C ALA A 231 -4.61 -12.65 0.11
N ARG A 232 -3.44 -13.25 0.34
CA ARG A 232 -3.05 -14.61 -0.09
C ARG A 232 -3.25 -14.81 -1.60
N PHE A 233 -2.89 -13.81 -2.39
CA PHE A 233 -2.78 -13.96 -3.84
C PHE A 233 -1.66 -14.94 -4.18
N GLU A 234 -1.69 -15.50 -5.38
CA GLU A 234 -0.70 -16.50 -5.83
C GLU A 234 0.73 -15.93 -5.87
N ARG A 235 0.87 -14.63 -6.14
CA ARG A 235 2.16 -13.94 -6.26
C ARG A 235 2.23 -12.77 -5.29
N ASP A 236 3.40 -12.55 -4.72
CA ASP A 236 3.68 -11.40 -3.85
C ASP A 236 3.69 -10.08 -4.62
N LEU A 237 4.07 -10.12 -5.90
CA LEU A 237 4.05 -8.99 -6.80
C LEU A 237 3.39 -9.38 -8.12
N ALA A 238 2.30 -8.70 -8.46
CA ALA A 238 1.61 -8.86 -9.74
C ALA A 238 1.58 -7.52 -10.49
N PHE A 239 1.61 -7.59 -11.81
CA PHE A 239 1.41 -6.44 -12.70
C PHE A 239 0.09 -6.64 -13.43
N LEU A 240 -0.77 -5.64 -13.40
CA LEU A 240 -2.02 -5.69 -14.17
C LEU A 240 -1.71 -5.29 -15.61
N ASP A 241 -2.16 -6.14 -16.54
CA ASP A 241 -2.24 -5.77 -17.94
C ASP A 241 -3.26 -4.63 -18.07
N GLY A 242 -2.98 -3.64 -18.92
CA GLY A 242 -3.98 -2.62 -19.23
C GLY A 242 -5.20 -3.34 -19.80
N GLY A 243 -6.38 -3.15 -19.20
CA GLY A 243 -7.63 -3.50 -19.88
C GLY A 243 -7.69 -2.80 -21.24
N PRO A 244 -8.54 -3.26 -22.18
CA PRO A 244 -8.59 -2.69 -23.52
C PRO A 244 -8.68 -1.16 -23.42
N ASP A 245 -7.64 -0.49 -23.89
CA ASP A 245 -7.59 0.96 -23.92
C ASP A 245 -8.79 1.43 -24.74
N ALA A 246 -9.75 2.07 -24.08
CA ALA A 246 -10.79 2.81 -24.77
C ALA A 246 -10.11 4.02 -25.42
N GLY A 247 -9.60 3.81 -26.64
CA GLY A 247 -9.11 4.84 -27.56
C GLY A 247 -7.90 5.61 -27.04
N GLU A 248 -6.70 5.19 -27.43
CA GLU A 248 -5.66 6.15 -27.73
C GLU A 248 -6.21 7.05 -28.85
N GLY A 249 -6.72 8.22 -28.50
CA GLY A 249 -6.94 9.28 -29.46
C GLY A 249 -5.57 9.63 -30.02
N GLU A 250 -5.35 9.31 -31.29
CA GLU A 250 -4.26 9.86 -32.08
C GLU A 250 -4.27 11.38 -31.88
N GLU A 251 -3.23 11.90 -31.21
CA GLU A 251 -2.89 13.32 -31.32
C GLU A 251 -2.51 13.55 -32.79
N GLY A 252 -3.51 13.95 -33.57
CA GLY A 252 -3.33 14.43 -34.93
C GLY A 252 -2.35 15.60 -34.91
N ASN A 253 -1.15 15.34 -35.40
CA ASN A 253 -0.16 16.36 -35.69
C ASN A 253 -0.65 17.14 -36.91
N GLU A 254 -1.51 18.15 -36.70
CA GLU A 254 -1.80 19.14 -37.74
C GLU A 254 -0.60 20.08 -37.85
N GLU A 255 0.30 19.73 -38.78
CA GLU A 255 1.30 20.65 -39.29
C GLU A 255 0.60 21.84 -39.95
N HIS A 256 0.77 23.01 -39.33
CA HIS A 256 0.41 24.30 -39.86
C HIS A 256 1.26 24.59 -41.11
N GLU A 257 0.76 24.27 -42.30
CA GLU A 257 1.29 24.78 -43.56
C GLU A 257 0.72 26.20 -43.78
N CYS A 258 1.43 27.21 -43.29
CA CYS A 258 1.18 28.61 -43.67
C CYS A 258 1.60 28.80 -45.14
N ARG A 259 0.63 29.22 -45.94
CA ARG A 259 0.79 29.75 -47.30
C ARG A 259 1.67 31.00 -47.34
#